data_AF-A0A194X2V2-F1
#
_entry.id   AF-A0A194X2V2-F1
#
_cell.length_a   1.000
_cell.length_b   1.000
_cell.length_c   1.000
_cell.angle_alpha   90.00
_cell.angle_beta   90.00
_cell.angle_gamma   90.00
#
_symmetry.space_group_name_H-M   'P 1'
#
loop_
_entity.id
_entity.type
_entity.pdbx_description
1 polymer ?
#
loop_
_entity_poly.entity_id
_entity_poly.type
_entity_poly.pdbx_seq_one_letter_code
_entity_poly.pdbx_strand_id
1 'polypeptide(L)'
;MNPAQLPLNQQLVYLRSLLTRNKTLITVLTRAPALNLPNWYLTAGAVSQTIWNAVSSLLPDTGIDDYDLVYHDSSDLSYEAEGKVIQAGRLLFDNLPVKVEIRN
;
A
#
# COMPACT_ATOMS: atom_id res chain seq x y z
N MET A 1 10.17 11.12 -22.89
CA MET A 1 10.95 11.63 -21.75
C MET A 1 10.99 10.53 -20.70
N ASN A 2 12.15 10.17 -20.16
CA ASN A 2 12.27 9.14 -19.12
C ASN A 2 12.02 9.78 -17.73
N PRO A 3 10.92 9.45 -17.03
CA PRO A 3 10.60 10.05 -15.74
C PRO A 3 11.70 9.83 -14.68
N ALA A 4 12.47 8.75 -14.77
CA ALA A 4 13.56 8.45 -13.83
C ALA A 4 14.76 9.41 -13.95
N GLN A 5 14.82 10.25 -14.98
CA GLN A 5 15.89 11.24 -15.21
C GLN A 5 15.47 12.67 -14.88
N LEU A 6 14.24 12.87 -14.36
CA LEU A 6 13.76 14.20 -13.98
C LEU A 6 14.36 14.66 -12.63
N PRO A 7 14.34 15.97 -12.33
CA PRO A 7 14.59 16.45 -10.97
C PRO A 7 13.68 15.75 -9.95
N LEU A 8 14.19 15.48 -8.74
CA LEU A 8 13.50 14.68 -7.72
C LEU A 8 12.07 15.18 -7.44
N ASN A 9 11.86 16.50 -7.34
CA ASN A 9 10.53 17.06 -7.11
C ASN A 9 9.54 16.73 -8.23
N GLN A 10 9.99 16.62 -9.48
CA GLN A 10 9.17 16.21 -10.61
C GLN A 10 8.95 14.69 -10.62
N GLN A 11 9.97 13.91 -10.24
CA GLN A 11 9.81 12.45 -10.05
C GLN A 11 8.73 12.13 -9.01
N LEU A 12 8.68 12.89 -7.91
CA LEU A 12 7.67 12.71 -6.86
C LEU A 12 6.25 13.01 -7.35
N VAL A 13 6.07 14.07 -8.15
CA VAL A 13 4.77 14.38 -8.78
C VAL A 13 4.36 13.24 -9.72
N TYR A 14 5.29 12.75 -10.53
CA TYR A 14 5.02 11.65 -11.44
C TYR A 14 4.69 10.35 -10.70
N LEU A 15 5.48 9.99 -9.68
CA LEU A 15 5.25 8.83 -8.83
C LEU A 15 3.86 8.88 -8.20
N ARG A 16 3.47 10.01 -7.61
CA ARG A 16 2.13 10.17 -7.03
C ARG A 16 1.05 9.96 -8.09
N SER A 17 1.22 10.55 -9.27
CA SER A 17 0.26 10.40 -10.37
C SER A 17 0.13 8.93 -10.80
N LEU A 18 1.23 8.18 -10.88
CA LEU A 18 1.23 6.76 -11.21
C LEU A 18 0.50 5.93 -10.16
N LEU A 19 0.85 6.09 -8.89
CA LEU A 19 0.27 5.33 -7.79
C LEU A 19 -1.23 5.59 -7.64
N THR A 20 -1.69 6.83 -7.89
CA THR A 20 -3.12 7.17 -7.83
C THR A 20 -3.99 6.48 -8.89
N ARG A 21 -3.40 5.89 -9.92
CA ARG A 21 -4.15 5.10 -10.91
C ARG A 21 -4.50 3.71 -10.42
N ASN A 22 -3.79 3.19 -9.41
CA ASN A 22 -4.15 1.95 -8.75
C ASN A 22 -5.26 2.22 -7.72
N LYS A 23 -6.50 1.91 -8.09
CA LYS A 23 -7.68 2.17 -7.26
C LYS A 23 -7.68 1.36 -5.97
N THR A 24 -7.16 0.14 -6.00
CA THR A 24 -7.04 -0.71 -4.80
C THR A 24 -6.05 -0.12 -3.82
N LEU A 25 -4.87 0.30 -4.29
CA LEU A 25 -3.87 1.02 -3.50
C LEU A 25 -4.48 2.22 -2.78
N ILE A 26 -5.19 3.08 -3.52
CA ILE A 26 -5.84 4.27 -2.97
C ILE A 26 -6.94 3.90 -1.98
N THR A 27 -7.69 2.83 -2.22
CA THR A 27 -8.71 2.36 -1.29
C THR A 27 -8.09 1.89 0.02
N VAL A 28 -6.96 1.16 -0.03
CA VAL A 28 -6.23 0.74 1.18
C VAL A 28 -5.74 1.96 1.96
N LEU A 29 -5.06 2.90 1.28
CA LEU A 29 -4.57 4.14 1.91
C LEU A 29 -5.70 4.99 2.53
N THR A 30 -6.88 5.00 1.91
CA THR A 30 -8.02 5.80 2.39
C THR A 30 -8.64 5.17 3.64
N ARG A 31 -8.66 3.85 3.76
CA ARG A 31 -9.30 3.13 4.87
C ARG A 31 -8.35 2.86 6.03
N ALA A 32 -7.06 2.62 5.77
CA ALA A 32 -6.04 2.32 6.79
C ALA A 32 -6.05 3.25 8.02
N PRO A 33 -6.32 4.57 7.91
CA PRO A 33 -6.45 5.45 9.09
C PRO A 33 -7.46 4.96 10.14
N ALA A 34 -8.50 4.21 9.74
CA ALA A 34 -9.50 3.67 10.66
C ALA A 34 -8.95 2.60 11.62
N LEU A 35 -7.78 2.02 11.33
CA LEU A 35 -7.09 1.09 12.24
C LEU A 35 -6.38 1.81 13.39
N ASN A 36 -6.24 3.14 13.33
CA ASN A 36 -5.59 3.96 14.35
C ASN A 36 -4.18 3.47 14.74
N LEU A 37 -3.41 3.01 13.74
CA LEU A 37 -2.06 2.49 13.96
C LEU A 37 -1.03 3.64 14.06
N PRO A 38 0.04 3.48 14.85
CA PRO A 38 1.17 4.41 14.83
C PRO A 38 2.11 4.12 13.65
N ASN A 39 2.69 5.17 13.07
CA ASN A 39 3.80 5.09 12.10
C ASN A 39 3.57 4.12 10.91
N TRP A 40 2.33 3.98 10.46
CA TRP A 40 2.01 3.03 9.39
C TRP A 40 2.30 3.59 8.00
N TYR A 41 2.58 2.68 7.06
CA TYR A 41 2.72 2.99 5.65
C TYR A 41 2.37 1.75 4.80
N LEU A 42 1.85 2.00 3.60
CA LEU A 42 1.70 0.97 2.58
C LEU A 42 3.02 0.80 1.83
N THR A 43 3.49 -0.43 1.66
CA THR A 43 4.85 -0.71 1.18
C THR A 43 4.94 -1.84 0.15
N ALA A 44 6.18 -2.23 -0.17
CA ALA A 44 6.57 -3.45 -0.85
C ALA A 44 6.03 -3.61 -2.29
N GLY A 45 5.55 -4.82 -2.61
CA GLY A 45 5.34 -5.29 -3.97
C GLY A 45 4.34 -4.43 -4.73
N ALA A 46 3.20 -4.12 -4.10
CA ALA A 46 2.14 -3.35 -4.75
C ALA A 46 2.60 -1.96 -5.24
N VAL A 47 3.47 -1.28 -4.49
CA VAL A 47 4.02 0.03 -4.87
C VAL A 47 4.93 -0.10 -6.09
N SER A 48 5.89 -1.03 -6.02
CA SER A 48 6.87 -1.24 -7.11
C SER A 48 6.21 -1.78 -8.37
N GLN A 49 5.31 -2.76 -8.22
CA GLN A 49 4.58 -3.37 -9.33
C GLN A 49 3.66 -2.37 -10.02
N THR A 50 3.01 -1.45 -9.29
CA THR A 50 2.22 -0.36 -9.90
C THR A 50 3.10 0.51 -10.81
N ILE A 51 4.34 0.80 -10.41
CA ILE A 51 5.31 1.54 -11.23
C ILE A 51 5.74 0.72 -12.44
N TRP A 52 6.07 -0.57 -12.25
CA TRP A 52 6.47 -1.46 -13.35
C TRP A 52 5.36 -1.65 -14.38
N ASN A 53 4.12 -1.81 -13.93
CA ASN A 53 2.94 -1.89 -14.79
C ASN A 53 2.80 -0.61 -15.61
N ALA A 54 2.97 0.55 -14.97
CA ALA A 54 2.90 1.83 -15.65
C ALA A 54 3.94 1.99 -16.78
N VAL A 55 5.21 1.67 -16.50
CA VAL A 55 6.28 1.79 -17.50
C VAL A 55 6.17 0.72 -18.60
N SER A 56 5.50 -0.40 -18.31
CA SER A 56 5.25 -1.50 -19.25
C SER A 56 3.92 -1.38 -19.99
N SER A 57 3.19 -0.27 -19.84
CA SER A 57 1.86 -0.04 -20.44
C SER A 57 0.80 -1.10 -20.07
N LEU A 58 0.89 -1.67 -18.86
CA LEU A 58 -0.09 -2.58 -18.28
C LEU A 58 -1.08 -1.82 -17.39
N LEU A 59 -2.20 -2.48 -17.03
CA LEU A 59 -3.13 -1.93 -16.04
C LEU A 59 -2.43 -1.81 -14.67
N PRO A 60 -2.71 -0.76 -13.88
CA PRO A 60 -1.95 -0.45 -12.65
C PRO A 60 -1.91 -1.59 -11.62
N ASP A 61 -2.95 -2.42 -11.57
CA ASP A 61 -3.17 -3.52 -10.63
C ASP A 61 -2.81 -4.90 -11.19
N THR A 62 -2.24 -4.98 -12.39
CA THR A 62 -1.85 -6.25 -13.03
C THR A 62 -0.83 -7.00 -12.18
N GLY A 63 -1.12 -8.26 -11.84
CA GLY A 63 -0.18 -9.15 -11.14
C GLY A 63 0.16 -8.73 -9.71
N ILE A 64 -0.74 -8.00 -9.04
CA ILE A 64 -0.61 -7.66 -7.62
C ILE A 64 -1.55 -8.57 -6.83
N ASP A 65 -0.98 -9.46 -6.02
CA ASP A 65 -1.72 -10.46 -5.25
C ASP A 65 -2.16 -9.94 -3.87
N ASP A 66 -1.42 -8.97 -3.33
CA ASP A 66 -1.57 -8.43 -1.99
C ASP A 66 -1.08 -6.98 -1.85
N TYR A 67 -1.46 -6.37 -0.72
CA TYR A 67 -1.10 -5.01 -0.33
C TYR A 67 -0.57 -4.99 1.10
N ASP A 68 0.72 -4.72 1.26
CA ASP A 68 1.37 -4.71 2.57
C ASP A 68 1.18 -3.40 3.32
N LEU A 69 0.53 -3.46 4.48
CA LEU A 69 0.38 -2.37 5.43
C LEU A 69 1.25 -2.65 6.66
N VAL A 70 2.39 -1.98 6.75
CA VAL A 70 3.32 -2.10 7.87
C VAL A 70 3.05 -0.95 8.85
N TYR A 71 3.12 -1.23 10.14
CA TYR A 71 3.09 -0.24 11.21
C TYR A 71 4.18 -0.55 12.23
N HIS A 72 4.39 0.34 13.21
CA HIS A 72 5.31 0.06 14.30
C HIS A 72 4.79 0.61 15.62
N ASP A 73 4.35 -0.28 16.50
CA ASP A 73 3.93 0.01 17.87
C ASP A 73 4.93 -0.58 18.87
N SER A 74 5.87 0.26 19.33
CA SER A 74 6.89 -0.14 20.30
C SER A 74 6.33 -0.42 21.70
N SER A 75 5.05 -0.12 21.97
CA SER A 75 4.44 -0.36 23.28
C SER A 75 3.96 -1.80 23.46
N ASP A 76 3.69 -2.50 22.35
CA ASP A 76 3.24 -3.91 22.36
C ASP A 76 3.62 -4.60 21.04
N LEU A 77 4.73 -5.35 21.07
CA LEU A 77 5.24 -6.13 19.93
C LEU A 77 4.76 -7.59 19.96
N SER A 78 3.74 -7.90 20.75
CA SER A 78 3.23 -9.27 20.87
C SER A 78 2.47 -9.71 19.62
N TYR A 79 2.52 -11.01 19.32
CA TYR A 79 1.73 -11.60 18.24
C TYR A 79 0.23 -11.47 18.50
N GLU A 80 -0.19 -11.42 19.77
CA GLU A 80 -1.58 -11.21 20.16
C GLU A 80 -2.07 -9.80 19.81
N ALA A 81 -1.23 -8.77 20.00
CA ALA A 81 -1.55 -7.41 19.58
C ALA A 81 -1.63 -7.30 18.06
N GLU A 82 -0.64 -7.84 17.33
CA GLU A 82 -0.66 -7.89 15.87
C GLU A 82 -1.89 -8.66 15.35
N GLY A 83 -2.23 -9.78 15.98
CA GLY A 83 -3.39 -10.59 15.62
C GLY A 83 -4.72 -9.84 15.72
N LYS A 84 -4.88 -8.97 16.73
CA LYS A 84 -6.07 -8.09 16.84
C LYS A 84 -6.16 -7.12 15.68
N VAL A 85 -5.02 -6.53 15.29
CA VAL A 85 -4.95 -5.60 14.16
C VAL A 85 -5.23 -6.31 12.83
N ILE A 86 -4.66 -7.50 12.62
CA ILE A 86 -4.92 -8.34 11.44
C ILE A 86 -6.42 -8.65 11.34
N GLN A 87 -7.07 -9.01 12.45
CA GLN A 87 -8.50 -9.31 12.45
C GLN A 87 -9.35 -8.07 12.17
N ALA A 88 -8.99 -6.91 12.72
CA ALA A 88 -9.65 -5.63 12.40
C ALA A 88 -9.48 -5.26 10.91
N GLY A 89 -8.28 -5.46 10.37
CA GLY A 89 -7.97 -5.25 8.96
C GLY A 89 -8.80 -6.12 8.04
N ARG A 90 -8.96 -7.42 8.35
CA ARG A 90 -9.81 -8.33 7.57
C ARG A 90 -11.23 -7.79 7.43
N LEU A 91 -11.81 -7.28 8.51
CA LEU A 91 -13.16 -6.68 8.48
C LEU A 91 -13.19 -5.37 7.68
N LEU A 92 -12.17 -4.54 7.84
CA LEU A 92 -12.07 -3.23 7.17
C LEU A 92 -11.89 -3.34 5.65
N PHE A 93 -11.22 -4.40 5.19
CA PHE A 93 -10.86 -4.62 3.79
C PHE A 93 -11.63 -5.76 3.11
N ASP A 94 -12.66 -6.33 3.76
CA ASP A 94 -13.38 -7.55 3.33
C ASP A 94 -13.94 -7.51 1.89
N ASN A 95 -14.26 -6.31 1.38
CA ASN A 95 -14.79 -6.14 0.02
C ASN A 95 -13.72 -5.90 -1.06
N LEU A 96 -12.42 -5.99 -0.72
CA LEU A 96 -11.35 -5.91 -1.71
C LEU A 96 -11.12 -7.30 -2.34
N PRO A 97 -10.87 -7.37 -3.65
CA PRO A 97 -10.65 -8.65 -4.35
C PRO A 97 -9.29 -9.29 -4.02
N VAL A 98 -8.46 -8.62 -3.21
CA VAL A 98 -7.08 -8.96 -2.90
C VAL A 98 -6.83 -8.75 -1.41
N LYS A 99 -5.83 -9.43 -0.86
CA LYS A 99 -5.52 -9.37 0.57
C LYS A 99 -4.80 -8.08 0.92
N VAL A 100 -5.08 -7.57 2.13
CA VAL A 100 -4.22 -6.58 2.78
C VAL A 100 -3.47 -7.31 3.90
N GLU A 101 -2.16 -7.42 3.76
CA GLU A 101 -1.30 -8.05 4.75
C GLU A 101 -0.86 -6.99 5.77
N ILE A 102 -1.14 -7.20 7.05
CA ILE A 102 -0.77 -6.24 8.11
C ILE A 102 0.35 -6.83 8.95
N ARG A 103 1.39 -6.03 9.23
CA ARG A 103 2.58 -6.40 10.01
C ARG A 103 3.00 -5.27 10.95
N ASN A 104 3.38 -5.60 12.19
CA ASN A 104 4.01 -4.71 13.17
C ASN A 104 5.54 -4.78 13.09
#